data_AF-A0A9Q3CD44-F1
#
_entry.id   AF-A0A9Q3CD44-F1
#
_cell.length_a   1.000
_cell.length_b   1.000
_cell.length_c   1.000
_cell.angle_alpha   90.00
_cell.angle_beta   90.00
_cell.angle_gamma   90.00
#
_symmetry.space_group_name_H-M   'P 1'
#
loop_
_entity.id
_entity.type
_entity.pdbx_description
1 polymer ?
#
loop_
_entity_poly.entity_id
_entity_poly.type
_entity_poly.pdbx_seq_one_letter_code
_entity_poly.pdbx_strand_id
1 'polypeptide(L)'
;MWVIRNLPDEYKAIGELWLKKFEIEKATKSLKDTIEELHAYIIQTEDDAETKRALSDQHNKNKNKTSTRCSNNSHNPLAQHSKEDCWKLHPEKLPKSNKPIKALMARKDTISISHLTTAPYTPKPYPFARRGNQTTITKTRCLLKDSGLDLSLLAEAENTAIYLENITPSKNMNFDTPFHKWFNKEPSLRHLQPFCFMAIMLEQKQNGKFDETGSRGIFLGYGETQQSYRIMDPGRGNIKINHHVKCRKT
;
A
#
# COMPACT_ATOMS: atom_id res chain seq x y z
N MET A 1 7.18 -1.27 -9.76
CA MET A 1 7.08 0.12 -10.30
C MET A 1 6.75 0.05 -11.79
N TRP A 2 5.93 0.97 -12.30
CA TRP A 2 5.37 0.93 -13.66
C TRP A 2 6.29 1.69 -14.63
N VAL A 3 6.49 1.18 -15.85
CA VAL A 3 7.21 1.89 -16.91
C VAL A 3 6.20 2.37 -17.93
N ILE A 4 6.10 3.68 -18.10
CA ILE A 4 5.25 4.32 -19.10
C ILE A 4 5.91 4.11 -20.47
N ARG A 5 5.30 3.28 -21.31
CA ARG A 5 5.65 3.15 -22.72
C ARG A 5 5.02 4.33 -23.46
N ASN A 6 5.69 5.49 -23.44
CA ASN A 6 5.53 6.67 -24.31
C ASN A 6 6.25 7.87 -23.67
N LEU A 7 7.55 7.74 -23.44
CA LEU A 7 8.36 8.83 -22.90
C LEU A 7 8.83 9.73 -24.05
N PRO A 8 8.74 11.07 -23.94
CA PRO A 8 9.27 12.00 -24.93
C PRO A 8 10.75 11.73 -25.26
N ASP A 9 11.17 11.94 -26.51
CA ASP A 9 12.49 11.52 -27.02
C ASP A 9 13.68 12.07 -26.21
N GLU A 10 13.51 13.23 -25.57
CA GLU A 10 14.46 13.84 -24.64
C GLU A 10 14.85 12.92 -23.46
N TYR A 11 13.95 12.06 -22.98
CA TYR A 11 14.23 11.12 -21.89
C TYR A 11 14.75 9.76 -22.39
N LYS A 12 14.63 9.48 -23.69
CA LYS A 12 15.09 8.24 -24.34
C LYS A 12 16.62 8.23 -24.46
N ALA A 13 17.19 9.36 -24.88
CA ALA A 13 18.64 9.57 -24.95
C ALA A 13 19.32 9.53 -23.57
N ILE A 14 18.67 10.06 -22.54
CA ILE A 14 19.13 9.96 -21.14
C ILE A 14 19.12 8.51 -20.67
N GLY A 15 18.11 7.73 -21.06
CA GLY A 15 18.01 6.29 -20.78
C GLY A 15 19.12 5.46 -21.44
N GLU A 16 19.48 5.75 -22.69
CA GLU A 16 20.57 5.06 -23.40
C GLU A 16 21.95 5.35 -22.82
N LEU A 17 22.22 6.59 -22.41
CA LEU A 17 23.46 6.96 -21.72
C LEU A 17 23.57 6.27 -20.35
N TRP A 18 22.45 6.12 -19.64
CA TRP A 18 22.40 5.40 -18.37
C TRP A 18 22.63 3.89 -18.54
N LEU A 19 22.06 3.29 -19.59
CA LEU A 19 22.27 1.87 -19.92
C LEU A 19 23.73 1.57 -20.27
N LYS A 20 24.39 2.43 -21.05
CA LYS A 20 25.83 2.30 -21.33
C LYS A 20 26.71 2.45 -20.07
N LYS A 21 26.36 3.35 -19.16
CA LYS A 21 27.03 3.48 -17.86
C LYS A 21 26.84 2.23 -16.98
N PHE A 22 25.65 1.62 -17.04
CA PHE A 22 25.31 0.38 -16.33
C PHE A 22 26.06 -0.85 -16.89
N GLU A 23 26.35 -0.89 -18.19
CA GLU A 23 27.16 -1.94 -18.82
C GLU A 23 28.64 -1.87 -18.39
N ILE A 24 29.19 -0.66 -18.24
CA ILE A 24 30.57 -0.46 -17.76
C ILE A 24 30.72 -0.87 -16.28
N GLU A 25 29.71 -0.62 -15.44
CA GLU A 25 29.72 -1.03 -14.03
C GLU A 25 29.51 -2.55 -13.81
N LYS A 26 28.96 -3.27 -14.80
CA LYS A 26 28.84 -4.74 -14.81
C LYS A 26 30.16 -5.46 -15.13
N ALA A 27 31.24 -4.75 -15.46
CA ALA A 27 32.57 -5.32 -15.62
C ALA A 27 33.26 -5.68 -14.29
N THR A 28 32.48 -6.03 -13.27
CA THR A 28 32.91 -6.75 -12.05
C THR A 28 32.88 -8.26 -12.32
N LYS A 29 33.87 -9.00 -11.81
CA LYS A 29 34.19 -10.44 -12.00
C LYS A 29 33.16 -11.28 -12.79
N SER A 30 33.66 -11.97 -13.81
CA SER A 30 32.92 -12.83 -14.73
C SER A 30 31.91 -13.72 -14.02
N LEU A 31 30.68 -13.73 -14.56
CA LEU A 31 29.55 -14.51 -14.06
C LEU A 31 29.86 -16.02 -13.95
N LYS A 32 30.86 -16.51 -14.71
CA LYS A 32 31.38 -17.89 -14.59
C LYS A 32 32.05 -18.16 -13.25
N ASP A 33 32.87 -17.24 -12.76
CA ASP A 33 33.62 -17.40 -11.50
C ASP A 33 32.66 -17.43 -10.30
N THR A 34 31.60 -16.62 -10.36
CA THR A 34 30.54 -16.63 -9.33
C THR A 34 29.69 -17.90 -9.36
N ILE A 35 29.54 -18.54 -10.53
CA ILE A 35 28.82 -19.81 -10.65
C ILE A 35 29.65 -20.96 -10.06
N GLU A 36 30.96 -20.96 -10.27
CA GLU A 36 31.86 -21.97 -9.69
C GLU A 36 31.93 -21.88 -8.15
N GLU A 37 32.01 -20.67 -7.59
CA GLU A 37 31.95 -20.46 -6.13
C GLU A 37 30.61 -20.91 -5.53
N LEU A 38 29.49 -20.66 -6.22
CA LEU A 38 28.16 -21.10 -5.77
C LEU A 38 27.98 -22.62 -5.88
N HIS A 39 28.52 -23.27 -6.91
CA HIS A 39 28.49 -24.73 -7.04
C HIS A 39 29.28 -25.42 -5.93
N ALA A 40 30.46 -24.90 -5.57
CA ALA A 40 31.26 -25.45 -4.47
C ALA A 40 30.53 -25.34 -3.11
N TYR A 41 29.78 -24.27 -2.89
CA TYR A 41 29.00 -24.06 -1.66
C TYR A 41 27.76 -24.98 -1.58
N ILE A 42 27.09 -25.23 -2.71
CA ILE A 42 25.89 -26.09 -2.76
C ILE A 42 26.26 -27.54 -2.41
N ILE A 43 27.37 -28.05 -2.94
CA ILE A 43 27.84 -29.42 -2.67
C ILE A 43 28.11 -29.63 -1.17
N GLN A 44 28.74 -28.66 -0.49
CA GLN A 44 28.98 -28.74 0.97
C GLN A 44 27.68 -28.75 1.79
N THR A 45 26.64 -28.07 1.33
CA THR A 45 25.36 -28.02 2.05
C THR A 45 24.44 -29.22 1.82
N GLU A 46 24.67 -30.00 0.75
CA GLU A 46 23.90 -31.21 0.44
C GLU A 46 24.32 -32.39 1.33
N ASP A 47 25.62 -32.53 1.61
CA ASP A 47 26.16 -33.56 2.52
C ASP A 47 25.70 -33.37 3.99
N ASP A 48 25.55 -32.12 4.42
CA ASP A 48 25.03 -31.74 5.75
C ASP A 48 23.50 -31.90 5.88
N ALA A 49 22.79 -31.94 4.74
CA ALA A 49 21.34 -32.07 4.68
C ALA A 49 20.89 -33.53 4.59
N GLU A 50 21.65 -34.40 3.92
CA GLU A 50 21.40 -35.85 3.89
C GLU A 50 21.59 -36.50 5.27
N THR A 51 22.62 -36.10 6.01
CA THR A 51 22.87 -36.56 7.39
C THR A 51 21.73 -36.20 8.35
N LYS A 52 21.09 -35.04 8.17
CA LYS A 52 19.92 -34.61 8.99
C LYS A 52 18.60 -35.25 8.57
N ARG A 53 18.41 -35.58 7.29
CA ARG A 53 17.22 -36.28 6.78
C ARG A 53 17.18 -37.75 7.20
N ALA A 54 18.32 -38.44 7.18
CA ALA A 54 18.43 -39.84 7.61
C ALA A 54 18.02 -40.05 9.09
N LEU A 55 18.27 -39.06 9.96
CA LEU A 55 17.87 -39.07 11.37
C LEU A 55 16.37 -38.80 11.59
N SER A 56 15.71 -38.06 10.69
CA SER A 56 14.29 -37.71 10.76
C SER A 56 13.37 -38.83 10.23
N ASP A 57 13.80 -39.55 9.19
CA ASP A 57 12.97 -40.53 8.49
C ASP A 57 12.71 -41.83 9.28
N GLN A 58 13.48 -42.09 10.34
CA GLN A 58 13.22 -43.21 11.24
C GLN A 58 12.04 -42.98 12.19
N HIS A 59 11.70 -41.72 12.51
CA HIS A 59 10.69 -41.41 13.53
C HIS A 59 9.25 -41.25 12.97
N ASN A 60 9.08 -41.08 11.65
CA ASN A 60 7.81 -40.62 11.06
C ASN A 60 7.02 -41.68 10.25
N LYS A 61 7.55 -42.91 10.09
CA LYS A 61 6.89 -43.97 9.30
C LYS A 61 5.62 -44.56 9.93
N ASN A 62 5.29 -44.22 11.19
CA ASN A 62 4.19 -44.85 11.93
C ASN A 62 2.85 -44.08 12.00
N LYS A 63 2.65 -42.94 11.31
CA LYS A 63 1.45 -42.10 11.54
C LYS A 63 0.42 -41.87 10.44
N ASN A 64 0.67 -42.12 9.15
CA ASN A 64 -0.27 -41.64 8.10
C ASN A 64 -0.62 -42.66 7.02
N LYS A 65 -1.72 -43.40 7.21
CA LYS A 65 -2.49 -44.03 6.11
C LYS A 65 -3.97 -44.05 6.51
N THR A 66 -4.77 -43.05 6.12
CA THR A 66 -6.26 -43.11 5.98
C THR A 66 -6.96 -41.79 5.60
N SER A 67 -6.29 -40.63 5.51
CA SER A 67 -7.02 -39.37 5.23
C SER A 67 -7.23 -39.09 3.74
N THR A 68 -8.47 -38.86 3.33
CA THR A 68 -8.90 -38.40 1.99
C THR A 68 -9.09 -36.88 1.90
N ARG A 69 -8.81 -36.14 2.99
CA ARG A 69 -9.09 -34.70 3.10
C ARG A 69 -7.89 -33.86 2.65
N CYS A 70 -8.14 -32.76 1.92
CA CYS A 70 -7.13 -31.78 1.52
C CYS A 70 -6.71 -30.89 2.70
N SER A 71 -5.39 -30.66 2.83
CA SER A 71 -4.79 -29.88 3.91
C SER A 71 -4.66 -28.40 3.52
N ASN A 72 -4.33 -27.54 4.48
CA ASN A 72 -4.07 -26.13 4.19
C ASN A 72 -2.86 -26.01 3.26
N ASN A 73 -3.03 -25.32 2.13
CA ASN A 73 -2.03 -25.10 1.09
C ASN A 73 -1.63 -26.33 0.24
N SER A 74 -2.23 -27.50 0.43
CA SER A 74 -1.91 -28.69 -0.38
C SER A 74 -3.12 -29.56 -0.72
N HIS A 75 -3.17 -29.98 -1.99
CA HIS A 75 -4.20 -30.89 -2.48
C HIS A 75 -3.80 -32.34 -2.19
N ASN A 76 -4.74 -33.15 -1.71
CA ASN A 76 -4.53 -34.57 -1.47
C ASN A 76 -4.86 -35.35 -2.76
N PRO A 77 -3.91 -36.10 -3.35
CA PRO A 77 -4.13 -36.86 -4.60
C PRO A 77 -5.21 -37.95 -4.49
N LEU A 78 -5.56 -38.37 -3.28
CA LEU A 78 -6.61 -39.35 -3.01
C LEU A 78 -8.00 -38.70 -2.80
N ALA A 79 -8.11 -37.39 -2.98
CA ALA A 79 -9.38 -36.68 -2.91
C ALA A 79 -10.23 -36.91 -4.18
N GLN A 80 -11.55 -36.92 -4.03
CA GLN A 80 -12.50 -37.15 -5.13
C GLN A 80 -12.72 -35.94 -6.06
N HIS A 81 -11.81 -34.95 -6.05
CA HIS A 81 -11.90 -33.75 -6.90
C HIS A 81 -10.54 -33.37 -7.45
N SER A 82 -10.53 -32.69 -8.60
CA SER A 82 -9.30 -32.22 -9.26
C SER A 82 -8.59 -31.13 -8.43
N LYS A 83 -7.30 -30.92 -8.68
CA LYS A 83 -6.51 -29.88 -8.00
C LYS A 83 -7.04 -28.48 -8.30
N GLU A 84 -7.57 -28.27 -9.51
CA GLU A 84 -8.12 -27.01 -9.99
C GLU A 84 -9.45 -26.68 -9.32
N ASP A 85 -10.30 -27.69 -9.10
CA ASP A 85 -11.60 -27.51 -8.46
C ASP A 85 -11.50 -27.49 -6.93
N CYS A 86 -10.43 -28.04 -6.36
CA CYS A 86 -10.12 -27.95 -4.93
C CYS A 86 -10.14 -26.50 -4.42
N TRP A 87 -9.53 -25.58 -5.17
CA TRP A 87 -9.42 -24.17 -4.79
C TRP A 87 -10.69 -23.35 -5.04
N LYS A 88 -11.62 -23.87 -5.86
CA LYS A 88 -12.95 -23.30 -6.02
C LYS A 88 -13.87 -23.70 -4.86
N LEU A 89 -13.76 -24.95 -4.42
CA LEU A 89 -14.57 -25.50 -3.32
C LEU A 89 -14.05 -25.08 -1.93
N HIS A 90 -12.73 -24.87 -1.77
CA HIS A 90 -12.09 -24.54 -0.50
C HIS A 90 -11.13 -23.33 -0.62
N PRO A 91 -11.65 -22.12 -0.89
CA PRO A 91 -10.85 -20.90 -1.08
C PRO A 91 -10.08 -20.46 0.19
N GLU A 92 -10.51 -20.90 1.37
CA GLU A 92 -9.85 -20.66 2.66
C GLU A 92 -8.50 -21.38 2.79
N LYS A 93 -8.29 -22.47 2.02
CA LYS A 93 -7.09 -23.33 2.09
C LYS A 93 -6.00 -22.97 1.08
N LEU A 94 -6.15 -21.83 0.40
CA LEU A 94 -5.23 -21.39 -0.66
C LEU A 94 -3.81 -21.11 -0.11
N PRO A 95 -2.74 -21.53 -0.81
CA PRO A 95 -1.37 -21.18 -0.44
C PRO A 95 -1.16 -19.68 -0.22
N LYS A 96 -0.60 -19.34 0.95
CA LYS A 96 -0.37 -17.96 1.42
C LYS A 96 0.45 -17.09 0.45
N SER A 97 1.21 -17.70 -0.47
CA SER A 97 1.99 -16.98 -1.50
C SER A 97 1.15 -16.40 -2.64
N ASN A 98 -0.16 -16.70 -2.71
CA ASN A 98 -1.05 -16.30 -3.81
C ASN A 98 -2.33 -15.57 -3.34
N LYS A 99 -2.23 -14.58 -2.45
CA LYS A 99 -3.29 -13.56 -2.23
C LYS A 99 -2.66 -12.17 -2.34
N PRO A 100 -3.28 -11.10 -2.86
CA PRO A 100 -4.33 -10.91 -3.87
C PRO A 100 -3.81 -10.31 -5.20
N ILE A 101 -2.48 -10.09 -5.35
CA ILE A 101 -1.91 -9.32 -6.47
C ILE A 101 -2.04 -10.06 -7.82
N LYS A 102 -1.84 -11.38 -7.84
CA LYS A 102 -2.06 -12.18 -9.06
C LYS A 102 -3.53 -12.24 -9.49
N ALA A 103 -4.47 -12.12 -8.57
CA ALA A 103 -5.91 -12.11 -8.88
C ALA A 103 -6.33 -10.80 -9.56
N LEU A 104 -5.73 -9.67 -9.18
CA LEU A 104 -5.92 -8.38 -9.87
C LEU A 104 -5.31 -8.38 -11.29
N MET A 105 -4.19 -9.07 -11.49
CA MET A 105 -3.53 -9.21 -12.80
C MET A 105 -4.25 -10.17 -13.75
N ALA A 106 -5.11 -11.04 -13.24
CA ALA A 106 -5.83 -12.05 -14.04
C ALA A 106 -7.16 -11.56 -14.62
N ARG A 107 -7.62 -10.33 -14.30
CA ARG A 107 -8.73 -9.69 -15.01
C ARG A 107 -8.27 -9.33 -16.42
N LYS A 108 -8.43 -10.28 -17.34
CA LYS A 108 -7.96 -10.23 -18.73
C LYS A 108 -8.64 -9.19 -19.61
N ASP A 109 -9.71 -8.53 -19.14
CA ASP A 109 -10.62 -7.86 -20.08
C ASP A 109 -10.51 -6.34 -20.16
N THR A 110 -9.63 -5.65 -19.39
CA THR A 110 -9.59 -4.17 -19.52
C THR A 110 -8.24 -3.45 -19.46
N ILE A 111 -7.20 -3.85 -18.70
CA ILE A 111 -5.91 -3.13 -18.69
C ILE A 111 -4.75 -4.09 -18.36
N SER A 112 -3.74 -4.18 -19.23
CA SER A 112 -2.54 -5.01 -18.99
C SER A 112 -1.52 -4.30 -18.09
N ILE A 113 -1.54 -4.65 -16.80
CA ILE A 113 -0.68 -4.06 -15.76
C ILE A 113 0.59 -4.91 -15.60
N SER A 114 1.77 -4.30 -15.82
CA SER A 114 3.07 -4.95 -15.63
C SER A 114 3.67 -4.64 -14.25
N HIS A 115 3.96 -5.66 -13.44
CA HIS A 115 4.56 -5.48 -12.11
C HIS A 115 6.06 -5.79 -12.13
N LEU A 116 6.86 -4.75 -11.89
CA LEU A 116 8.31 -4.86 -11.74
C LEU A 116 8.68 -4.86 -10.26
N THR A 117 9.40 -5.89 -9.82
CA THR A 117 9.96 -6.05 -8.48
C THR A 117 11.44 -5.68 -8.47
N THR A 118 11.93 -5.19 -7.33
CA THR A 118 13.36 -4.97 -7.10
C THR A 118 14.03 -6.19 -6.52
N ALA A 119 15.37 -6.23 -6.64
CA ALA A 119 16.18 -7.23 -5.96
C ALA A 119 15.87 -7.22 -4.45
N PRO A 120 15.75 -8.41 -3.81
CA PRO A 120 15.55 -8.52 -2.38
C PRO A 120 16.60 -7.73 -1.60
N TYR A 121 16.21 -7.15 -0.45
CA TYR A 121 17.12 -6.45 0.46
C TYR A 121 17.90 -5.26 -0.13
N THR A 122 17.46 -4.72 -1.28
CA THR A 122 17.95 -3.43 -1.78
C THR A 122 16.92 -2.33 -1.46
N PRO A 123 17.01 -1.63 -0.31
CA PRO A 123 16.11 -0.53 0.03
C PRO A 123 16.41 0.77 -0.75
N LYS A 124 17.54 0.82 -1.47
CA LYS A 124 18.05 2.03 -2.17
C LYS A 124 17.34 2.44 -3.48
N PRO A 125 16.66 1.60 -4.27
CA PRO A 125 16.24 1.99 -5.63
C PRO A 125 15.04 2.94 -5.67
N TYR A 126 14.39 3.26 -4.53
CA TYR A 126 13.18 4.09 -4.51
C TYR A 126 13.29 5.34 -3.64
N PRO A 127 14.22 6.27 -3.99
CA PRO A 127 14.40 7.49 -3.22
C PRO A 127 13.14 8.38 -3.23
N PHE A 128 12.32 8.32 -4.29
CA PHE A 128 11.07 9.06 -4.39
C PHE A 128 10.02 8.59 -3.39
N ALA A 129 9.72 7.28 -3.36
CA ALA A 129 8.76 6.71 -2.41
C ALA A 129 9.22 6.90 -0.96
N ARG A 130 10.51 6.70 -0.67
CA ARG A 130 11.05 6.88 0.68
C ARG A 130 10.92 8.33 1.16
N ARG A 131 11.29 9.30 0.32
CA ARG A 131 11.16 10.74 0.65
C ARG A 131 9.70 11.16 0.77
N GLY A 132 8.82 10.65 -0.10
CA GLY A 132 7.38 10.87 -0.02
C GLY A 132 6.84 10.42 1.34
N ASN A 133 7.02 9.14 1.68
CA ASN A 133 6.54 8.58 2.95
C ASN A 133 7.11 9.32 4.17
N GLN A 134 8.40 9.70 4.14
CA GLN A 134 8.99 10.48 5.22
C GLN A 134 8.33 11.85 5.38
N THR A 135 7.99 12.51 4.27
CA THR A 135 7.33 13.83 4.28
C THR A 135 5.92 13.71 4.84
N THR A 136 5.14 12.73 4.36
CA THR A 136 3.80 12.44 4.85
C THR A 136 3.81 12.18 6.36
N ILE A 137 4.66 11.27 6.84
CA ILE A 137 4.79 10.95 8.27
C ILE A 137 5.17 12.19 9.09
N THR A 138 6.05 13.04 8.57
CA THR A 138 6.48 14.26 9.26
C THR A 138 5.30 15.22 9.43
N LYS A 139 4.50 15.45 8.37
CA LYS A 139 3.31 16.29 8.44
C LYS A 139 2.23 15.72 9.35
N THR A 140 2.00 14.41 9.29
CA THR A 140 1.07 13.71 10.20
C THR A 140 1.46 13.94 11.67
N ARG A 141 2.75 13.82 12.00
CA ARG A 141 3.24 14.10 13.36
C ARG A 141 3.04 15.56 13.76
N CYS A 142 3.25 16.51 12.84
CA CYS A 142 2.97 17.92 13.10
C CYS A 142 1.48 18.15 13.41
N LEU A 143 0.57 17.60 12.59
CA LEU A 143 -0.88 17.74 12.80
C LEU A 143 -1.33 17.18 14.15
N LEU A 144 -0.82 16.00 14.54
CA LEU A 144 -1.15 15.38 15.83
C LEU A 144 -0.59 16.15 17.02
N LYS A 145 0.64 16.66 16.92
CA LYS A 145 1.24 17.44 18.00
C LYS A 145 0.58 18.81 18.18
N ASP A 146 0.19 19.45 17.09
CA ASP A 146 -0.50 20.74 17.10
C ASP A 146 -1.92 20.62 17.68
N SER A 147 -2.61 19.53 17.35
CA SER A 147 -3.98 19.27 17.85
C SER A 147 -4.05 18.78 19.29
N GLY A 148 -2.97 18.20 19.83
CA GLY A 148 -2.99 17.53 21.13
C GLY A 148 -3.82 16.24 21.16
N LEU A 149 -4.15 15.67 20.00
CA LEU A 149 -4.91 14.42 19.88
C LEU A 149 -4.03 13.18 20.07
N ASP A 150 -4.67 12.09 20.49
CA ASP A 150 -4.02 10.79 20.67
C ASP A 150 -3.69 10.10 19.34
N LEU A 151 -2.75 9.15 19.37
CA LEU A 151 -2.31 8.33 18.24
C LEU A 151 -3.43 7.47 17.64
N SER A 152 -4.53 7.25 18.36
CA SER A 152 -5.73 6.59 17.82
C SER A 152 -6.29 7.28 16.57
N LEU A 153 -6.08 8.59 16.41
CA LEU A 153 -6.54 9.38 15.26
C LEU A 153 -5.45 9.55 14.18
N LEU A 154 -4.38 8.74 14.22
CA LEU A 154 -3.27 8.81 13.26
C LEU A 154 -3.72 8.70 11.80
N ALA A 155 -4.64 7.78 11.50
CA ALA A 155 -5.13 7.58 10.13
C ALA A 155 -5.84 8.84 9.58
N GLU A 156 -6.58 9.56 10.43
CA GLU A 156 -7.28 10.78 10.03
C GLU A 156 -6.32 11.95 9.82
N ALA A 157 -5.32 12.07 10.69
CA ALA A 157 -4.22 13.02 10.52
C ALA A 157 -3.41 12.72 9.26
N GLU A 158 -3.15 11.45 8.95
CA GLU A 158 -2.40 11.03 7.76
C GLU A 158 -3.17 11.33 6.47
N ASN A 159 -4.47 11.00 6.42
CA ASN A 159 -5.34 11.36 5.30
C ASN A 159 -5.38 12.87 5.07
N THR A 160 -5.48 13.66 6.15
CA THR A 160 -5.45 15.12 6.06
C THR A 160 -4.10 15.63 5.57
N ALA A 161 -2.99 15.07 6.06
CA ALA A 161 -1.66 15.40 5.60
C ALA A 161 -1.54 15.17 4.10
N ILE A 162 -1.87 13.96 3.62
CA ILE A 162 -1.84 13.57 2.20
C ILE A 162 -2.70 14.52 1.35
N TYR A 163 -3.91 14.82 1.82
CA TYR A 163 -4.79 15.77 1.14
C TYR A 163 -4.14 17.14 0.96
N LEU A 164 -3.55 17.68 2.04
CA LEU A 164 -2.83 18.94 2.00
C LEU A 164 -1.59 18.87 1.09
N GLU A 165 -0.84 17.75 1.08
CA GLU A 165 0.31 17.60 0.17
C GLU A 165 -0.12 17.69 -1.30
N ASN A 166 -1.26 17.10 -1.66
CA ASN A 166 -1.75 17.09 -3.03
C ASN A 166 -2.16 18.47 -3.55
N ILE A 167 -2.52 19.39 -2.66
CA ILE A 167 -2.92 20.77 -3.01
C ILE A 167 -1.85 21.82 -2.70
N THR A 168 -0.77 21.45 -2.00
CA THR A 168 0.31 22.37 -1.66
C THR A 168 1.24 22.55 -2.87
N PRO A 169 1.57 23.79 -3.27
CA PRO A 169 2.50 24.03 -4.35
C PRO A 169 3.91 23.58 -3.97
N SER A 170 4.64 22.95 -4.90
CA SER A 170 5.98 22.44 -4.66
C SER A 170 7.03 23.12 -5.55
N LYS A 171 8.18 23.46 -4.97
CA LYS A 171 9.32 24.03 -5.71
C LYS A 171 9.79 23.10 -6.83
N ASN A 172 9.73 21.79 -6.62
CA ASN A 172 10.14 20.80 -7.63
C ASN A 172 9.23 20.79 -8.86
N MET A 173 8.09 21.48 -8.81
CA MET A 173 7.08 21.52 -9.85
C MET A 173 6.81 22.97 -10.30
N ASN A 174 7.82 23.86 -10.23
CA ASN A 174 7.68 25.27 -10.58
C ASN A 174 6.57 26.00 -9.80
N PHE A 175 6.37 25.63 -8.52
CA PHE A 175 5.29 26.13 -7.67
C PHE A 175 3.87 25.74 -8.12
N ASP A 176 3.72 24.72 -8.98
CA ASP A 176 2.43 24.08 -9.23
C ASP A 176 2.06 23.05 -8.15
N THR A 177 0.77 22.73 -8.09
CA THR A 177 0.21 21.72 -7.18
C THR A 177 0.08 20.35 -7.88
N PRO A 178 0.29 19.22 -7.17
CA PRO A 178 0.01 17.89 -7.71
C PRO A 178 -1.41 17.73 -8.24
N PHE A 179 -2.39 18.32 -7.54
CA PHE A 179 -3.78 18.36 -7.97
C PHE A 179 -3.94 19.04 -9.33
N HIS A 180 -3.31 20.19 -9.54
CA HIS A 180 -3.34 20.90 -10.81
C HIS A 180 -2.69 20.08 -11.93
N LYS A 181 -1.51 19.47 -11.70
CA LYS A 181 -0.85 18.63 -12.70
C LYS A 181 -1.64 17.37 -13.06
N TRP A 182 -2.41 16.82 -12.12
CA TRP A 182 -3.17 15.60 -12.34
C TRP A 182 -4.53 15.87 -13.03
N PHE A 183 -5.25 16.91 -12.59
CA PHE A 183 -6.60 17.21 -13.07
C PHE A 183 -6.68 18.37 -14.04
N ASN A 184 -5.56 19.04 -14.36
CA ASN A 184 -5.49 20.28 -15.14
C ASN A 184 -6.47 21.36 -14.65
N LYS A 185 -6.75 21.37 -13.34
CA LYS A 185 -7.71 22.27 -12.69
C LYS A 185 -7.12 22.78 -11.39
N GLU A 186 -7.29 24.07 -11.10
CA GLU A 186 -6.85 24.63 -9.83
C GLU A 186 -7.66 24.06 -8.64
N PRO A 187 -7.00 23.69 -7.53
CA PRO A 187 -7.71 23.27 -6.33
C PRO A 187 -8.44 24.46 -5.70
N SER A 188 -9.69 24.28 -5.32
CA SER A 188 -10.39 25.25 -4.47
C SER A 188 -9.73 25.26 -3.08
N LEU A 189 -9.43 26.43 -2.53
CA LEU A 189 -8.90 26.56 -1.16
C LEU A 189 -9.96 26.99 -0.15
N ARG A 190 -11.18 27.31 -0.62
CA ARG A 190 -12.25 27.89 0.21
C ARG A 190 -12.77 26.93 1.28
N HIS A 191 -12.64 25.64 1.04
CA HIS A 191 -13.12 24.58 1.93
C HIS A 191 -12.05 24.09 2.91
N LEU A 192 -10.83 24.65 2.87
CA LEU A 192 -9.79 24.26 3.82
C LEU A 192 -10.16 24.74 5.22
N GLN A 193 -9.99 23.85 6.18
CA GLN A 193 -10.25 24.09 7.59
C GLN A 193 -9.04 23.57 8.39
N PRO A 194 -8.69 24.23 9.50
CA PRO A 194 -7.62 23.76 10.37
C PRO A 194 -7.99 22.42 11.00
N PHE A 195 -7.03 21.51 11.05
CA PHE A 195 -7.20 20.18 11.65
C PHE A 195 -7.52 20.30 13.15
N CYS A 196 -8.35 19.41 13.67
CA CYS A 196 -8.81 19.37 15.06
C CYS A 196 -9.59 20.61 15.54
N PHE A 197 -10.15 21.37 14.61
CA PHE A 197 -10.89 22.57 14.98
C PHE A 197 -12.36 22.28 15.29
N MET A 198 -12.97 23.12 16.14
CA MET A 198 -14.37 22.98 16.51
C MET A 198 -15.28 23.28 15.31
N ALA A 199 -16.09 22.29 14.96
CA ALA A 199 -17.02 22.31 13.85
C ALA A 199 -18.46 22.10 14.34
N ILE A 200 -19.41 22.77 13.69
CA ILE A 200 -20.83 22.50 13.84
C ILE A 200 -21.29 21.81 12.56
N MET A 201 -21.86 20.63 12.71
CA MET A 201 -22.41 19.85 11.60
C MET A 201 -23.92 19.80 11.67
N LEU A 202 -24.59 19.88 10.52
CA LEU A 202 -26.05 19.76 10.46
C LEU A 202 -26.47 18.30 10.60
N GLU A 203 -27.33 17.98 11.55
CA GLU A 203 -27.91 16.65 11.69
C GLU A 203 -29.02 16.43 10.66
N GLN A 204 -28.95 15.30 9.96
CA GLN A 204 -29.94 14.93 8.94
C GLN A 204 -31.29 14.53 9.56
N LYS A 205 -31.26 14.03 10.81
CA LYS A 205 -32.46 13.57 11.51
C LYS A 205 -32.80 14.54 12.63
N GLN A 206 -33.89 15.27 12.45
CA GLN A 206 -34.45 16.15 13.48
C GLN A 206 -35.52 15.38 14.26
N ASN A 207 -35.54 15.52 15.58
CA ASN A 207 -36.55 14.90 16.43
C ASN A 207 -37.86 15.74 16.50
N GLY A 208 -37.79 17.01 16.08
CA GLY A 208 -38.90 17.96 16.10
C GLY A 208 -38.55 19.25 15.34
N LYS A 209 -39.58 20.04 15.00
CA LYS A 209 -39.47 21.24 14.15
C LYS A 209 -38.61 22.37 14.76
N PHE A 210 -38.46 22.38 16.09
CA PHE A 210 -37.72 23.40 16.84
C PHE A 210 -36.51 22.83 17.58
N ASP A 211 -36.18 21.56 17.38
CA ASP A 211 -35.04 20.94 18.05
C ASP A 211 -33.72 21.44 17.45
N GLU A 212 -32.65 21.32 18.23
CA GLU A 212 -31.30 21.63 17.75
C GLU A 212 -31.00 20.82 16.49
N THR A 213 -30.73 21.53 15.39
CA THR A 213 -30.49 20.93 14.09
C THR A 213 -29.01 20.64 13.84
N GLY A 214 -28.12 21.06 14.73
CA GLY A 214 -26.68 20.91 14.55
C GLY A 214 -25.98 20.41 15.79
N SER A 215 -25.06 19.46 15.60
CA SER A 215 -24.21 18.93 16.66
C SER A 215 -22.79 19.49 16.55
N ARG A 216 -22.17 19.64 17.72
CA ARG A 216 -20.76 20.03 17.84
C ARG A 216 -19.87 18.82 17.60
N GLY A 217 -18.81 19.00 16.84
CA GLY A 217 -17.81 17.99 16.59
C GLY A 217 -16.43 18.58 16.34
N ILE A 218 -15.44 17.70 16.27
CA ILE A 218 -14.05 18.03 15.98
C ILE A 218 -13.76 17.68 14.53
N PHE A 219 -13.28 18.65 13.75
CA PHE A 219 -12.87 18.42 12.37
C PHE A 219 -11.62 17.53 12.31
N LEU A 220 -11.72 16.40 11.62
CA LEU A 220 -10.63 15.43 11.47
C LEU A 220 -10.10 15.32 10.04
N GLY A 221 -10.76 15.89 9.04
CA GLY A 221 -10.26 15.84 7.67
C GLY A 221 -11.34 15.86 6.61
N TYR A 222 -10.96 15.45 5.40
CA TYR A 222 -11.82 15.51 4.22
C TYR A 222 -12.34 14.12 3.84
N GLY A 223 -13.52 14.05 3.25
CA GLY A 223 -14.03 12.82 2.66
C GLY A 223 -13.38 12.49 1.32
N GLU A 224 -13.42 11.21 0.93
CA GLU A 224 -12.69 10.68 -0.24
C GLU A 224 -13.34 11.06 -1.59
N THR A 225 -14.66 11.07 -1.67
CA THR A 225 -15.38 11.08 -2.96
C THR A 225 -16.02 12.42 -3.28
N GLN A 226 -16.55 13.10 -2.27
CA GLN A 226 -17.29 14.34 -2.42
C GLN A 226 -16.73 15.38 -1.46
N GLN A 227 -16.99 16.67 -1.71
CA GLN A 227 -16.60 17.79 -0.86
C GLN A 227 -17.34 17.73 0.49
N SER A 228 -16.89 16.81 1.33
CA SER A 228 -17.42 16.45 2.64
C SER A 228 -16.28 16.49 3.64
N TYR A 229 -16.64 16.57 4.91
CA TYR A 229 -15.71 16.61 6.01
C TYR A 229 -15.97 15.45 6.95
N ARG A 230 -14.89 14.94 7.53
CA ARG A 230 -14.90 13.92 8.58
C ARG A 230 -14.88 14.64 9.92
N ILE A 231 -15.87 14.38 10.74
CA ILE A 231 -16.08 15.05 12.03
C ILE A 231 -16.28 14.00 13.10
N MET A 232 -15.56 14.14 14.21
CA MET A 232 -15.72 13.29 15.38
C MET A 232 -16.63 13.93 16.41
N ASP A 233 -17.59 13.15 16.90
CA ASP A 233 -18.40 13.51 18.05
C ASP A 233 -17.58 13.35 19.34
N PRO A 234 -17.28 14.43 20.10
CA PRO A 234 -16.39 14.35 21.26
C PRO A 234 -16.96 13.49 22.40
N GLY A 235 -18.28 13.37 22.50
CA GLY A 235 -18.93 12.57 23.55
C GLY A 235 -19.03 11.08 23.23
N ARG A 236 -18.98 10.69 21.96
CA ARG A 236 -19.19 9.29 21.53
C ARG A 236 -17.95 8.67 20.87
N GLY A 237 -17.00 9.49 20.41
CA GLY A 237 -15.84 9.04 19.62
C GLY A 237 -16.19 8.58 18.20
N ASN A 238 -17.46 8.71 17.79
CA ASN A 238 -17.90 8.29 16.46
C ASN A 238 -17.51 9.34 15.41
N ILE A 239 -16.98 8.86 14.28
CA ILE A 239 -16.65 9.70 13.13
C ILE A 239 -17.81 9.68 12.13
N LYS A 240 -18.32 10.85 11.79
CA LYS A 240 -19.37 11.06 10.81
C LYS A 240 -18.82 11.84 9.61
N ILE A 241 -19.37 11.56 8.43
CA ILE A 241 -19.07 12.29 7.20
C ILE A 241 -20.23 13.24 6.93
N ASN A 242 -19.94 14.53 6.73
CA ASN A 242 -20.97 15.54 6.49
C ASN A 242 -20.51 16.62 5.51
N HIS A 243 -21.42 17.08 4.66
CA HIS A 243 -21.21 18.20 3.74
C HIS A 243 -21.47 19.56 4.36
N HIS A 244 -22.51 19.63 5.21
CA HIS A 244 -22.99 20.87 5.80
C HIS A 244 -22.30 21.10 7.15
N VAL A 245 -21.11 21.67 7.05
CA VAL A 245 -20.23 21.89 8.19
C VAL A 245 -19.79 23.34 8.22
N LYS A 246 -19.87 23.96 9.40
CA LYS A 246 -19.34 25.28 9.65
C LYS A 246 -18.32 25.21 10.78
N CYS A 247 -17.06 25.48 10.45
CA CYS A 247 -16.00 25.62 11.45
C CYS A 247 -16.03 27.05 12.01
N ARG A 248 -15.98 27.18 13.33
CA ARG A 248 -16.04 28.50 13.99
C ARG A 248 -14.63 29.05 14.17
N LYS A 249 -14.20 29.94 13.29
CA LYS A 249 -12.95 30.71 13.47
C LYS A 249 -13.05 31.50 14.78
N THR A 250 -12.15 31.21 15.72
CA THR A 250 -11.97 31.96 16.97
C THR A 250 -11.40 33.33 16.70
#